data_AF-A0A7K1SQC7-F1
#
_entry.id   AF-A0A7K1SQC7-F1
#
_cell.length_a   1.000
_cell.length_b   1.000
_cell.length_c   1.000
_cell.angle_alpha   90.00
_cell.angle_beta   90.00
_cell.angle_gamma   90.00
#
_symmetry.space_group_name_H-M   'P 1'
#
loop_
_entity.id
_entity.type
_entity.pdbx_description
1 polymer ?
#
loop_
_entity_poly.entity_id
_entity_poly.type
_entity_poly.pdbx_seq_one_letter_code
_entity_poly.pdbx_strand_id
1 'polypeptide(L)' 'MNKQTSKPILKAPAKKYSVAFKRKIVQEYEGGLLNKDRLALKYGIKGNSTILKWCRQYGRLAYPTSPHTQMGRPLKDP' A
#
# COMPACT_ATOMS: atom_id res chain seq x y z
N MET A 1 -29.90 27.27 -7.21
CA MET A 1 -28.67 27.37 -8.03
C MET A 1 -27.49 26.90 -7.18
N ASN A 2 -27.21 25.60 -7.18
CA ASN A 2 -26.38 24.98 -6.15
C ASN A 2 -24.92 24.91 -6.62
N LYS A 3 -24.07 25.81 -6.12
CA LYS A 3 -22.64 25.82 -6.40
C LYS A 3 -21.94 24.73 -5.58
N GLN A 4 -21.64 23.59 -6.19
CA GLN A 4 -20.67 22.63 -5.64
C GLN A 4 -19.26 23.21 -5.79
N THR A 5 -18.68 23.65 -4.67
CA THR A 5 -17.29 24.09 -4.59
C THR A 5 -16.39 22.86 -4.42
N SER A 6 -15.81 22.38 -5.52
CA SER A 6 -14.77 21.35 -5.51
C SER A 6 -13.50 21.91 -4.86
N LYS A 7 -13.28 21.54 -3.59
CA LYS A 7 -12.06 21.86 -2.83
C LYS A 7 -10.82 21.43 -3.64
N PRO A 8 -9.83 22.31 -3.88
CA PRO A 8 -8.63 21.92 -4.58
C PRO A 8 -7.88 20.87 -3.75
N ILE A 9 -7.72 19.66 -4.31
CA ILE A 9 -6.93 18.60 -3.71
C ILE A 9 -5.47 19.04 -3.79
N LEU A 10 -4.99 19.75 -2.77
CA LEU A 10 -3.58 20.07 -2.62
C LEU A 10 -2.81 18.74 -2.50
N LYS A 11 -2.29 18.26 -3.64
CA LYS A 11 -1.40 17.10 -3.67
C LYS A 11 -0.15 17.47 -2.89
N ALA A 12 -0.06 16.98 -1.64
CA ALA A 12 1.16 17.11 -0.86
C ALA A 12 2.36 16.61 -1.70
N PRO A 13 3.53 17.26 -1.61
CA PRO A 13 4.70 16.84 -2.35
C PRO A 13 4.96 15.36 -2.10
N ALA A 14 5.16 14.60 -3.17
CA ALA A 14 5.40 13.16 -3.08
C ALA A 14 6.61 12.95 -2.16
N LYS A 15 6.39 12.34 -0.99
CA LYS A 15 7.47 11.94 -0.10
C LYS A 15 8.33 10.94 -0.86
N LYS A 16 9.51 11.38 -1.27
CA LYS A 16 10.48 10.53 -1.96
C LYS A 16 11.11 9.61 -0.91
N TYR A 17 10.75 8.33 -0.96
CA TYR A 17 11.38 7.30 -0.15
C TYR A 17 12.62 6.77 -0.88
N SER A 18 13.77 6.77 -0.21
CA SER A 18 15.01 6.20 -0.75
C SER A 18 14.89 4.70 -0.95
N VAL A 19 15.58 4.13 -1.95
CA VAL A 19 15.54 2.70 -2.26
C VAL A 19 15.97 1.84 -1.06
N ALA A 20 17.03 2.26 -0.35
CA ALA A 20 17.49 1.58 0.86
C ALA A 20 16.41 1.50 1.94
N PHE A 21 15.63 2.58 2.11
CA PHE A 21 14.52 2.63 3.06
C PHE A 21 13.40 1.66 2.68
N LYS A 22 13.03 1.61 1.39
CA LYS A 22 12.02 0.68 0.89
C LYS A 22 12.45 -0.77 1.13
N ARG A 23 13.70 -1.11 0.83
CA ARG A 23 14.27 -2.45 1.06
C ARG A 23 14.27 -2.84 2.54
N LYS A 24 14.66 -1.92 3.43
CA LYS A 24 14.62 -2.15 4.89
C LYS A 24 13.23 -2.53 5.38
N ILE A 25 12.21 -1.81 4.90
CA ILE A 25 10.82 -2.08 5.28
C ILE A 25 10.31 -3.40 4.72
N VAL A 26 10.70 -3.74 3.49
CA VAL A 26 10.35 -5.04 2.89
C VAL A 26 11.01 -6.19 3.64
N GLN A 27 12.28 -6.07 4.03
CA GLN A 27 12.95 -7.07 4.88
C GLN A 27 12.26 -7.26 6.23
N GLU A 28 11.91 -6.17 6.93
CA GLU A 28 11.17 -6.25 8.20
C GLU A 28 9.78 -6.89 8.04
N TYR A 29 9.13 -6.63 6.90
CA TYR A 29 7.84 -7.22 6.56
C TYR A 29 7.97 -8.72 6.23
N GLU A 30 8.96 -9.11 5.43
CA GLU A 30 9.26 -10.52 5.10
C GLU A 30 9.75 -11.31 6.32
N GLY A 31 10.41 -10.64 7.27
CA GLY A 31 10.81 -11.21 8.55
C GLY A 31 9.63 -11.50 9.50
N GLY A 32 8.40 -11.11 9.14
CA GLY A 32 7.19 -11.47 9.89
C GLY A 32 7.01 -10.76 11.24
N LEU A 33 7.93 -9.88 11.64
CA LEU A 33 7.88 -9.20 12.94
C LEU A 33 6.74 -8.19 13.04
N LEU A 34 6.42 -7.51 11.93
CA LEU A 34 5.44 -6.43 11.91
C LEU A 34 4.56 -6.51 10.66
N ASN A 35 3.25 -6.38 10.86
CA ASN A 35 2.31 -6.26 9.75
C ASN A 35 2.49 -4.90 9.05
N LYS A 36 2.08 -4.80 7.78
CA LYS A 36 2.18 -3.58 6.96
C LYS A 36 1.59 -2.35 7.66
N ASP A 37 0.49 -2.50 8.38
CA ASP A 37 -0.19 -1.42 9.08
C ASP A 37 0.65 -0.89 10.27
N ARG A 38 1.31 -1.80 11.00
CA ARG A 38 2.24 -1.43 12.08
C ARG A 38 3.50 -0.77 11.53
N LEU A 39 4.04 -1.28 10.42
CA LEU A 39 5.18 -0.67 9.73
C LEU A 39 4.82 0.74 9.23
N ALA A 40 3.63 0.91 8.65
CA ALA A 40 3.16 2.20 8.18
C ALA A 40 3.06 3.21 9.32
N LEU A 41 2.52 2.78 10.47
CA LEU A 41 2.44 3.61 11.66
C LEU A 41 3.83 3.97 12.21
N LYS A 42 4.71 2.98 12.35
CA LYS A 42 6.08 3.12 12.88
C LYS A 42 6.92 4.10 12.05
N TYR A 43 6.77 4.05 10.73
CA TYR A 43 7.56 4.84 9.78
C TYR A 43 6.82 6.08 9.24
N GLY A 44 5.60 6.36 9.71
CA GLY A 44 4.78 7.48 9.23
C GLY A 44 4.44 7.43 7.75
N ILE A 45 4.32 6.21 7.19
CA ILE A 45 3.99 5.99 5.78
C ILE A 45 2.49 6.12 5.62
N LYS A 46 2.07 7.05 4.75
CA LYS A 46 0.66 7.20 4.37
C LYS A 46 0.35 6.26 3.21
N GLY A 47 -0.78 5.57 3.30
CA GLY A 47 -1.30 4.67 2.26
C GLY A 47 -1.10 3.20 2.60
N ASN A 48 -2.24 2.52 2.80
CA ASN A 48 -2.30 1.09 3.16
C ASN A 48 -1.65 0.17 2.11
N SER A 49 -1.52 0.64 0.87
CA SER A 49 -0.96 -0.10 -0.26
C SER A 49 0.49 0.30 -0.61
N THR A 50 1.08 1.28 0.05
CA THR A 50 2.46 1.73 -0.24
C THR A 50 3.48 0.65 0.06
N ILE A 51 3.37 0.01 1.23
CA ILE A 51 4.28 -1.08 1.65
C ILE A 51 4.05 -2.33 0.79
N LEU A 52 2.79 -2.64 0.44
CA LEU A 52 2.46 -3.71 -0.50
C LEU A 52 3.10 -3.48 -1.87
N LYS A 53 3.09 -2.25 -2.39
CA LYS A 53 3.78 -1.90 -3.63
C LYS A 53 5.29 -2.11 -3.52
N TRP A 54 5.91 -1.77 -2.40
CA TRP A 54 7.33 -2.02 -2.20
C TRP A 54 7.64 -3.51 -2.09
N CYS A 55 6.80 -4.28 -1.40
CA CYS A 55 6.96 -5.73 -1.33
C CYS A 55 6.81 -6.37 -2.71
N ARG A 56 5.90 -5.90 -3.56
CA ARG A 56 5.80 -6.35 -4.96
C ARG A 56 7.02 -5.99 -5.81
N GLN A 57 7.65 -4.84 -5.53
CA GLN A 57 8.76 -4.33 -6.33
C GLN A 57 10.13 -4.85 -5.88
N TYR A 58 10.30 -5.07 -4.58
CA TYR A 58 11.58 -5.42 -3.94
C TYR A 58 11.53 -6.73 -3.15
N GLY A 59 10.35 -7.27 -2.86
CA GLY A 59 10.18 -8.54 -2.16
C GLY A 59 10.41 -9.72 -3.10
N ARG A 60 10.75 -10.86 -2.50
CA ARG A 60 11.13 -12.08 -3.22
C ARG A 60 9.97 -13.05 -3.41
N LEU A 61 8.91 -12.85 -2.63
CA LEU A 61 7.65 -13.59 -2.76
C LEU A 61 6.91 -13.08 -3.99
N ALA A 62 7.05 -13.83 -5.10
CA ALA A 62 6.08 -13.79 -6.18
C ALA A 62 4.72 -14.16 -5.59
N TYR A 63 3.97 -13.16 -5.12
CA TYR A 63 2.56 -13.35 -4.83
C TYR A 63 1.98 -13.89 -6.13
N PRO A 64 1.48 -15.14 -6.19
CA PRO A 64 0.73 -15.55 -7.35
C PRO A 64 -0.42 -14.57 -7.43
N THR A 65 -0.38 -13.69 -8.42
CA THR A 65 -1.57 -12.99 -8.90
C THR A 65 -2.49 -14.11 -9.34
N SER A 66 -3.23 -14.68 -8.39
CA SER A 66 -4.35 -15.52 -8.74
C SER A 66 -5.26 -14.59 -9.55
N PRO A 67 -5.50 -14.88 -10.84
CA PRO A 67 -6.30 -14.03 -11.71
C PRO A 67 -7.75 -13.87 -11.20
N HIS A 68 -8.12 -14.55 -10.11
CA HIS A 68 -9.46 -14.56 -9.53
C HIS A 68 -9.86 -13.23 -8.85
N THR A 69 -8.95 -12.33 -8.45
CA THR A 69 -9.34 -11.15 -7.64
C THR A 69 -9.61 -9.86 -8.43
N GLN A 70 -9.73 -9.91 -9.76
CA GLN A 70 -10.23 -8.75 -10.53
C GLN A 70 -11.76 -8.62 -10.60
N MET A 71 -12.51 -9.59 -10.08
CA MET A 71 -13.96 -9.45 -9.90
C MET A 71 -14.22 -8.87 -8.51
N GLY A 72 -15.01 -7.80 -8.42
CA GLY A 72 -15.54 -7.30 -7.15
C GLY A 72 -16.17 -8.44 -6.34
N ARG A 73 -16.20 -8.28 -5.00
CA ARG A 73 -16.74 -9.25 -4.02
C ARG A 73 -17.78 -10.19 -4.65
N PRO A 74 -17.48 -11.47 -4.92
CA PRO A 74 -18.52 -12.41 -5.28
C PRO A 74 -19.43 -12.50 -4.05
N LEU A 75 -20.66 -12.05 -4.24
CA LEU A 75 -21.74 -12.10 -3.27
C LEU A 75 -21.79 -13.53 -2.74
N LYS A 76 -21.62 -13.70 -1.43
CA LYS A 76 -21.93 -14.97 -0.77
C LYS A 76 -23.43 -15.18 -0.98
N ASP A 77 -23.78 -16.12 -1.84
CA ASP A 77 -25.16 -16.60 -2.00
C ASP A 77 -25.64 -17.20 -0.66
N PRO A 78 -26.94 -17.05 -0.31
CA PRO A 78 -27.51 -17.32 1.02
C PRO A 78 -27.30 -18.75 1.55
#